data_AF-A0A537ZAK5-F1
#
_entry.id   AF-A0A537ZAK5-F1
#
_cell.length_a   1.000
_cell.length_b   1.000
_cell.length_c   1.000
_cell.angle_alpha   90.00
_cell.angle_beta   90.00
_cell.angle_gamma   90.00
#
_symmetry.space_group_name_H-M   'P 1'
#
loop_
_entity.id
_entity.type
_entity.pdbx_description
1 polymer ?
#
loop_
_entity_poly.entity_id
_entity_poly.type
_entity_poly.pdbx_seq_one_letter_code
_entity_poly.pdbx_strand_id
1 'polypeptide(L)'
;MSPSSEARVEVQRGGVLALDDDELSMCVACGLCLPHCPTYRVTNLEIASPRGRIAAMRAVERDHRPVDAAFVAAMDECVQCRGCEVACPSGVPFGHLMEATRARLTNDVKVRRPLLRRIAEAVAYRLVLPRRWLLRFITWIAFFGQHLGLVPRRLGLPRLSVSSLRLRLEGEPTATADAWLFRGCVMDAWQRPVHAAALRVMRAAGAHPGLPGPGADCCGALHVHAGRTRDARRLAARVIASMPGEAPVVVDSAGCGAAMKDYGRLVGTPAAHAFAARVRDFSEWLVAAGVPALQPGARVVVVQDPCHLRHVQRAHQHVRTALAGAYQLVETDDDGLCCGAGGAYAVVEGELS
;
A
#
# COMPACT_ATOMS: atom_id res chain seq x y z
N MET A 1 -30.23 33.11 32.55
CA MET A 1 -29.95 33.85 31.30
C MET A 1 -28.46 34.16 31.25
N SER A 2 -27.81 33.73 30.16
CA SER A 2 -26.45 34.06 29.70
C SER A 2 -25.26 33.42 30.45
N PRO A 3 -24.15 33.11 29.74
CA PRO A 3 -24.11 32.23 28.58
C PRO A 3 -22.96 31.20 28.70
N SER A 4 -23.19 30.00 28.20
CA SER A 4 -22.15 28.99 27.95
C SER A 4 -21.19 29.48 26.86
N SER A 5 -19.89 29.48 27.17
CA SER A 5 -18.82 29.79 26.22
C SER A 5 -18.67 28.67 25.19
N GLU A 6 -19.45 28.76 24.12
CA GLU A 6 -19.17 28.01 22.90
C GLU A 6 -17.84 28.49 22.32
N ALA A 7 -16.86 27.59 22.31
CA ALA A 7 -15.59 27.81 21.63
C ALA A 7 -15.87 28.05 20.14
N ARG A 8 -15.75 29.31 19.72
CA ARG A 8 -15.79 29.70 18.31
C ARG A 8 -14.62 29.05 17.58
N VAL A 9 -14.94 28.05 16.75
CA VAL A 9 -14.00 27.48 15.78
C VAL A 9 -13.91 28.47 14.62
N GLU A 10 -12.73 29.07 14.43
CA GLU A 10 -12.43 29.95 13.30
C GLU A 10 -12.51 29.16 11.99
N VAL A 11 -13.47 29.54 11.15
CA VAL A 11 -13.74 28.95 9.84
C VAL A 11 -12.70 29.45 8.84
N GLN A 12 -11.80 28.56 8.40
CA GLN A 12 -10.93 28.83 7.24
C GLN A 12 -11.77 28.73 5.95
N ARG A 13 -11.54 29.65 5.01
CA ARG A 13 -12.12 29.60 3.65
C ARG A 13 -11.48 28.45 2.88
N GLY A 14 -12.15 27.31 2.89
CA GLY A 14 -11.73 26.02 2.35
C GLY A 14 -12.25 24.95 3.30
N GLY A 15 -13.01 23.97 2.81
CA GLY A 15 -13.59 22.95 3.69
C GLY A 15 -12.54 22.26 4.55
N VAL A 16 -12.98 21.65 5.66
CA VAL A 16 -12.08 21.09 6.68
C VAL A 16 -11.13 20.04 6.08
N LEU A 17 -11.57 19.32 5.04
CA LEU A 17 -10.80 18.28 4.36
C LEU A 17 -10.14 18.80 3.06
N ALA A 18 -10.66 19.88 2.47
CA ALA A 18 -10.22 20.47 1.19
C ALA A 18 -10.03 19.39 0.12
N LEU A 19 -11.09 18.60 -0.05
CA LEU A 19 -11.19 17.58 -1.08
C LEU A 19 -11.62 18.23 -2.39
N ASP A 20 -11.33 17.55 -3.50
CA ASP A 20 -11.82 17.96 -4.81
C ASP A 20 -13.34 17.76 -4.88
N ASP A 21 -14.08 18.84 -5.14
CA ASP A 21 -15.55 18.81 -5.13
C ASP A 21 -16.14 18.06 -6.32
N ASP A 22 -15.43 18.05 -7.46
CA ASP A 22 -15.84 17.31 -8.64
C ASP A 22 -15.69 15.81 -8.36
N GLU A 23 -14.55 15.37 -7.80
CA GLU A 23 -14.35 13.98 -7.39
C GLU A 23 -15.38 13.54 -6.35
N LEU A 24 -15.68 14.40 -5.36
CA LEU A 24 -16.72 14.13 -4.38
C LEU A 24 -18.09 14.00 -5.04
N SER A 25 -18.43 14.83 -6.02
CA SER A 25 -19.73 14.83 -6.72
C SER A 25 -19.98 13.58 -7.57
N MET A 26 -18.94 12.92 -8.06
CA MET A 26 -19.08 11.73 -8.94
C MET A 26 -19.90 10.59 -8.31
N CYS A 27 -19.93 10.47 -6.98
CA CYS A 27 -20.66 9.40 -6.30
C CYS A 27 -22.17 9.60 -6.32
N VAL A 28 -22.90 8.76 -7.05
CA VAL A 28 -24.38 8.77 -7.11
C VAL A 28 -25.05 7.88 -6.04
N ALA A 29 -24.27 7.37 -5.07
CA ALA A 29 -24.73 6.53 -3.96
C ALA A 29 -25.50 5.24 -4.35
N CYS A 30 -25.30 4.71 -5.55
CA CYS A 30 -26.04 3.53 -6.07
C CYS A 30 -25.82 2.21 -5.29
N GLY A 31 -24.70 2.07 -4.56
CA GLY A 31 -24.43 0.87 -3.74
C GLY A 31 -23.69 -0.26 -4.45
N LEU A 32 -23.30 -0.13 -5.71
CA LEU A 32 -22.53 -1.16 -6.43
C LEU A 32 -21.16 -1.44 -5.78
N CYS A 33 -20.61 -0.49 -5.02
CA CYS A 33 -19.36 -0.67 -4.29
C CYS A 33 -19.47 -1.58 -3.05
N LEU A 34 -20.68 -1.87 -2.57
CA LEU A 34 -20.90 -2.57 -1.30
C LEU A 34 -20.33 -4.00 -1.28
N PRO A 35 -20.59 -4.87 -2.28
CA PRO A 35 -20.06 -6.24 -2.30
C PRO A 35 -18.54 -6.30 -2.45
N HIS A 36 -17.92 -5.23 -2.95
CA HIS A 36 -16.47 -5.13 -3.15
C HIS A 36 -15.73 -4.46 -1.99
N CYS A 37 -16.45 -4.07 -0.93
CA CYS A 37 -15.86 -3.46 0.26
C CYS A 37 -15.72 -4.48 1.39
N PRO A 38 -14.48 -4.87 1.78
CA PRO A 38 -14.29 -5.87 2.82
C PRO A 38 -14.85 -5.42 4.18
N THR A 39 -14.66 -4.15 4.56
CA THR A 39 -15.19 -3.65 5.84
C THR A 39 -16.71 -3.64 5.89
N TYR A 40 -17.38 -3.28 4.80
CA TYR A 40 -18.84 -3.34 4.75
C TYR A 40 -19.34 -4.78 4.84
N ARG A 41 -18.70 -5.73 4.14
CA ARG A 41 -19.11 -7.15 4.18
C ARG A 41 -19.03 -7.76 5.57
N VAL A 42 -18.07 -7.33 6.38
CA VAL A 42 -17.91 -7.80 7.77
C VAL A 42 -18.86 -7.05 8.71
N THR A 43 -18.95 -5.73 8.59
CA THR A 43 -19.69 -4.91 9.57
C THR A 43 -21.19 -4.76 9.25
N ASN A 44 -21.58 -4.87 7.98
CA ASN A 44 -22.89 -4.46 7.44
C ASN A 44 -23.30 -3.02 7.79
N LEU A 45 -22.34 -2.18 8.19
CA LEU A 45 -22.59 -0.78 8.55
C LEU A 45 -22.37 0.11 7.33
N GLU A 46 -23.40 0.86 6.93
CA GLU A 46 -23.31 1.75 5.76
C GLU A 46 -22.19 2.79 5.90
N ILE A 47 -21.95 3.34 7.10
CA ILE A 47 -20.86 4.29 7.37
C ILE A 47 -19.47 3.70 7.06
N ALA A 48 -19.31 2.37 7.18
CA ALA A 48 -18.09 1.64 6.89
C ALA A 48 -18.00 1.19 5.41
N SER A 49 -18.94 1.63 4.57
CA SER A 49 -18.94 1.37 3.13
C SER A 49 -18.20 2.48 2.35
N PRO A 50 -17.81 2.26 1.08
CA PRO A 50 -17.16 3.29 0.28
C PRO A 50 -18.10 4.48 0.03
N ARG A 51 -19.37 4.23 -0.32
CA ARG A 51 -20.34 5.31 -0.53
C ARG A 51 -20.70 6.02 0.77
N GLY A 52 -20.78 5.31 1.90
CA GLY A 52 -21.03 5.90 3.20
C GLY A 52 -19.89 6.80 3.66
N ARG A 53 -18.64 6.38 3.42
CA ARG A 53 -17.46 7.23 3.65
C ARG A 53 -17.46 8.48 2.77
N ILE A 54 -17.81 8.37 1.49
CA ILE A 54 -17.94 9.54 0.61
C ILE A 54 -19.06 10.47 1.11
N ALA A 55 -20.20 9.92 1.54
CA ALA A 55 -21.28 10.72 2.12
C ALA A 55 -20.82 11.44 3.39
N ALA A 56 -20.06 10.77 4.25
CA ALA A 56 -19.47 11.37 5.44
C ALA A 56 -18.44 12.48 5.07
N MET A 57 -17.59 12.24 4.08
CA MET A 57 -16.65 13.25 3.55
C MET A 57 -17.40 14.48 3.03
N ARG A 58 -18.48 14.29 2.25
CA ARG A 58 -19.34 15.38 1.76
C ARG A 58 -19.97 16.16 2.92
N ALA A 59 -20.46 15.47 3.95
CA ALA A 59 -21.08 16.12 5.10
C ALA A 59 -20.08 17.01 5.87
N VAL A 60 -18.83 16.57 6.00
CA VAL A 60 -17.76 17.40 6.61
C VAL A 60 -17.33 18.54 5.69
N GLU A 61 -17.20 18.27 4.39
CA GLU A 61 -16.66 19.24 3.43
C GLU A 61 -17.67 20.33 3.03
N ARG A 62 -18.90 19.94 2.68
CA ARG A 62 -19.96 20.83 2.19
C ARG A 62 -20.89 21.32 3.28
N ASP A 63 -21.32 20.41 4.15
CA ASP A 63 -22.31 20.73 5.20
C ASP A 63 -21.65 21.21 6.50
N HIS A 64 -20.32 21.33 6.50
CA HIS A 64 -19.49 21.77 7.63
C HIS A 64 -19.78 21.00 8.92
N ARG A 65 -20.13 19.70 8.81
CA ARG A 65 -20.29 18.83 9.97
C ARG A 65 -18.95 18.68 10.71
N PRO A 66 -18.99 18.62 12.05
CA PRO A 66 -17.77 18.42 12.83
C PRO A 66 -17.15 17.05 12.54
N VAL A 67 -15.82 17.00 12.54
CA VAL A 67 -15.08 15.74 12.53
C VAL A 67 -15.17 15.11 13.92
N ASP A 68 -16.02 14.10 14.07
CA ASP A 68 -16.22 13.36 15.31
C ASP A 68 -15.49 12.01 15.31
N ALA A 69 -15.65 11.25 16.41
CA ALA A 69 -15.01 9.95 16.56
C ALA A 69 -15.53 8.91 15.56
N ALA A 70 -16.81 8.96 15.19
CA ALA A 70 -17.41 8.03 14.24
C ALA A 70 -16.87 8.26 12.82
N PHE A 71 -16.71 9.52 12.41
CA PHE A 71 -16.06 9.88 11.15
C PHE A 71 -14.63 9.33 11.10
N VAL A 72 -13.83 9.60 12.15
CA VAL A 72 -12.43 9.16 12.20
C VAL A 72 -12.34 7.63 12.15
N ALA A 73 -13.16 6.91 12.92
CA ALA A 73 -13.20 5.45 12.91
C ALA A 73 -13.53 4.91 11.51
N ALA A 74 -14.58 5.44 10.86
CA ALA A 74 -14.95 5.02 9.52
C ALA A 74 -13.81 5.20 8.51
N MET A 75 -13.05 6.29 8.61
CA MET A 75 -11.88 6.52 7.76
C MET A 75 -10.72 5.58 8.10
N ASP A 76 -10.41 5.36 9.39
CA ASP A 76 -9.30 4.51 9.85
C ASP A 76 -9.55 3.02 9.53
N GLU A 77 -10.80 2.57 9.55
CA GLU A 77 -11.21 1.20 9.18
C GLU A 77 -11.06 0.91 7.67
N CYS A 78 -10.81 1.91 6.83
CA CYS A 78 -10.62 1.64 5.40
C CYS A 78 -9.28 0.94 5.12
N VAL A 79 -9.30 -0.26 4.55
CA VAL A 79 -8.07 -0.97 4.14
C VAL A 79 -7.35 -0.28 2.96
N GLN A 80 -8.06 0.58 2.21
CA GLN A 80 -7.59 1.18 0.94
C GLN A 80 -7.24 0.16 -0.15
N CYS A 81 -7.97 -0.96 -0.21
CA CYS A 81 -7.81 -1.99 -1.25
C CYS A 81 -8.25 -1.55 -2.66
N ARG A 82 -9.03 -0.46 -2.76
CA ARG A 82 -9.52 0.16 -4.00
C ARG A 82 -10.39 -0.75 -4.90
N GLY A 83 -10.91 -1.87 -4.38
CA GLY A 83 -11.89 -2.70 -5.09
C GLY A 83 -13.16 -1.93 -5.48
N CYS A 84 -13.56 -0.98 -4.63
CA CYS A 84 -14.70 -0.10 -4.89
C CYS A 84 -14.55 0.81 -6.11
N GLU A 85 -13.33 1.17 -6.53
CA GLU A 85 -13.13 2.00 -7.72
C GLU A 85 -13.39 1.23 -9.01
N VAL A 86 -12.93 -0.03 -9.05
CA VAL A 86 -13.16 -0.90 -10.21
C VAL A 86 -14.64 -1.21 -10.38
N ALA A 87 -15.36 -1.37 -9.26
CA ALA A 87 -16.81 -1.60 -9.26
C ALA A 87 -17.65 -0.35 -9.54
N CYS A 88 -17.05 0.86 -9.52
CA CYS A 88 -17.78 2.10 -9.62
C CYS A 88 -18.02 2.49 -11.09
N PRO A 89 -19.28 2.50 -11.59
CA PRO A 89 -19.54 2.93 -12.97
C PRO A 89 -19.29 4.43 -13.17
N SER A 90 -19.37 5.22 -12.10
CA SER A 90 -19.08 6.66 -12.12
C SER A 90 -17.58 6.97 -12.09
N GLY A 91 -16.71 5.98 -11.88
CA GLY A 91 -15.27 6.20 -11.86
C GLY A 91 -14.76 7.06 -10.70
N VAL A 92 -15.43 7.05 -9.54
CA VAL A 92 -15.03 7.84 -8.37
C VAL A 92 -13.59 7.46 -7.95
N PRO A 93 -12.65 8.42 -7.84
CA PRO A 93 -11.27 8.15 -7.40
C PRO A 93 -11.19 8.00 -5.86
N PHE A 94 -11.88 7.00 -5.32
CA PHE A 94 -12.06 6.80 -3.88
C PHE A 94 -10.75 6.77 -3.07
N GLY A 95 -9.71 6.13 -3.61
CA GLY A 95 -8.39 6.07 -3.02
C GLY A 95 -7.79 7.45 -2.83
N HIS A 96 -7.93 8.34 -3.81
CA HIS A 96 -7.46 9.73 -3.71
C HIS A 96 -8.20 10.49 -2.62
N LEU A 97 -9.54 10.42 -2.61
CA LEU A 97 -10.38 11.03 -1.58
C LEU A 97 -10.01 10.53 -0.18
N MET A 98 -9.77 9.22 -0.03
CA MET A 98 -9.40 8.62 1.25
C MET A 98 -8.00 9.05 1.72
N GLU A 99 -7.01 9.08 0.82
CA GLU A 99 -5.66 9.54 1.12
C GLU A 99 -5.64 11.01 1.53
N ALA A 100 -6.35 11.87 0.79
CA ALA A 100 -6.48 13.28 1.10
C ALA A 100 -7.17 13.49 2.45
N THR A 101 -8.27 12.78 2.70
CA THR A 101 -8.98 12.80 3.99
C THR A 101 -8.07 12.42 5.15
N ARG A 102 -7.39 11.26 5.06
CA ARG A 102 -6.45 10.80 6.10
C ARG A 102 -5.27 11.76 6.28
N ALA A 103 -4.79 12.39 5.21
CA ALA A 103 -3.74 13.39 5.31
C ALA A 103 -4.19 14.60 6.13
N ARG A 104 -5.41 15.09 5.96
CA ARG A 104 -5.97 16.17 6.80
C ARG A 104 -6.21 15.73 8.23
N LEU A 105 -6.74 14.53 8.44
CA LEU A 105 -6.93 13.98 9.80
C LEU A 105 -5.61 13.85 10.57
N THR A 106 -4.52 13.50 9.87
CA THR A 106 -3.19 13.33 10.48
C THR A 106 -2.48 14.66 10.73
N ASN A 107 -2.63 15.66 9.85
CA ASN A 107 -1.81 16.89 9.90
C ASN A 107 -2.54 18.11 10.45
N ASP A 108 -3.84 18.24 10.19
CA ASP A 108 -4.55 19.52 10.31
C ASP A 108 -5.72 19.46 11.31
N VAL A 109 -6.40 18.31 11.41
CA VAL A 109 -7.45 18.10 12.40
C VAL A 109 -6.83 17.66 13.73
N LYS A 110 -7.16 18.34 14.83
CA LYS A 110 -6.70 18.02 16.19
C LYS A 110 -7.35 16.75 16.74
N VAL A 111 -7.20 15.61 16.06
CA VAL A 111 -7.57 14.31 16.62
C VAL A 111 -6.64 14.05 17.82
N ARG A 112 -7.21 14.07 19.03
CA ARG A 112 -6.46 13.86 20.27
C ARG A 112 -5.98 12.41 20.34
N ARG A 113 -4.73 12.18 19.91
CA ARG A 113 -4.02 10.92 20.14
C ARG A 113 -3.11 11.09 21.36
N PRO A 114 -2.95 10.07 22.22
CA PRO A 114 -2.00 10.10 23.33
C PRO A 114 -0.59 10.45 22.83
N LEU A 115 0.15 11.27 23.60
CA LEU A 115 1.50 11.72 23.23
C LEU A 115 2.44 10.55 22.93
N LEU A 116 2.40 9.51 23.76
CA LEU A 116 3.19 8.29 23.57
C LEU A 116 2.91 7.63 22.22
N ARG A 117 1.63 7.52 21.81
CA ARG A 117 1.25 6.96 20.52
C ARG A 117 1.78 7.81 19.36
N ARG A 118 1.69 9.14 19.46
CA ARG A 118 2.23 10.06 18.45
C ARG A 118 3.73 9.90 18.28
N ILE A 119 4.47 9.80 19.38
CA ILE A 119 5.93 9.58 19.37
C ILE A 119 6.24 8.20 18.78
N ALA A 120 5.56 7.14 19.23
CA ALA A 120 5.76 5.79 18.72
C ALA A 120 5.51 5.70 17.20
N GLU A 121 4.41 6.28 16.70
CA GLU A 121 4.14 6.33 15.27
C GLU A 121 5.19 7.20 14.54
N ALA A 122 5.62 8.34 15.09
CA ALA A 122 6.67 9.16 14.49
C ALA A 122 7.98 8.35 14.34
N VAL A 123 8.39 7.62 15.39
CA VAL A 123 9.55 6.73 15.36
C VAL A 123 9.36 5.61 14.34
N ALA A 124 8.20 4.95 14.32
CA ALA A 124 7.93 3.86 13.40
C ALA A 124 8.07 4.30 11.93
N TYR A 125 7.39 5.37 11.52
CA TYR A 125 7.40 5.79 10.11
C TYR A 125 8.62 6.64 9.71
N ARG A 126 9.24 7.42 10.61
CA ARG A 126 10.40 8.25 10.23
C ARG A 126 11.74 7.56 10.50
N LEU A 127 11.80 6.72 11.53
CA LEU A 127 13.03 6.07 11.94
C LEU A 127 13.12 4.63 11.43
N VAL A 128 12.13 3.81 11.73
CA VAL A 128 12.18 2.35 11.57
C VAL A 128 11.88 1.91 10.13
N LEU A 129 10.67 2.18 9.63
CA LEU A 129 10.22 1.71 8.31
C LEU A 129 11.14 2.16 7.15
N PRO A 130 11.66 3.40 7.11
CA PRO A 130 12.56 3.83 6.03
C PRO A 130 13.96 3.22 6.09
N ARG A 131 14.35 2.58 7.20
CA ARG A 131 15.68 2.02 7.40
C ARG A 131 15.60 0.50 7.42
N ARG A 132 15.82 -0.16 6.27
CA ARG A 132 15.68 -1.62 6.16
C ARG A 132 16.52 -2.39 7.17
N TRP A 133 17.73 -1.90 7.49
CA TRP A 133 18.62 -2.53 8.47
C TRP A 133 18.03 -2.52 9.89
N LEU A 134 17.37 -1.43 10.27
CA LEU A 134 16.74 -1.30 11.59
C LEU A 134 15.49 -2.18 11.67
N LEU A 135 14.67 -2.18 10.62
CA LEU A 135 13.50 -3.07 10.55
C LEU A 135 13.93 -4.55 10.64
N ARG A 136 15.02 -4.94 9.98
CA ARG A 136 15.60 -6.28 10.07
C ARG A 136 16.13 -6.61 11.44
N PHE A 137 16.83 -5.67 12.07
CA PHE A 137 17.33 -5.85 13.43
C PHE A 137 16.19 -6.03 14.43
N ILE A 138 15.14 -5.21 14.35
CA ILE A 138 13.94 -5.34 15.21
C ILE A 138 13.22 -6.66 14.91
N THR A 139 13.09 -7.06 13.66
CA THR A 139 12.50 -8.35 13.26
C THR A 139 13.30 -9.53 13.82
N TRP A 140 14.64 -9.43 13.83
CA TRP A 140 15.52 -10.42 14.41
C TRP A 140 15.29 -10.55 15.92
N ILE A 141 15.23 -9.44 16.65
CA ILE A 141 14.90 -9.44 18.09
C ILE A 141 13.50 -10.04 18.32
N ALA A 142 12.51 -9.62 17.54
CA ALA A 142 11.14 -10.11 17.66
C ALA A 142 11.04 -11.62 17.40
N PHE A 143 11.82 -12.16 16.45
CA PHE A 143 11.90 -13.60 16.21
C PHE A 143 12.36 -14.36 17.47
N PHE A 144 13.47 -13.94 18.09
CA PHE A 144 13.96 -14.57 19.32
C PHE A 144 12.96 -14.40 20.46
N GLY A 145 12.34 -13.23 20.58
CA GLY A 145 11.28 -12.97 21.55
C GLY A 145 10.05 -13.88 21.35
N GLN A 146 9.65 -14.17 20.11
CA GLN A 146 8.58 -15.13 19.80
C GLN A 146 8.96 -16.56 20.21
N HIS A 147 10.21 -16.97 20.00
CA HIS A 147 10.70 -18.31 20.38
C HIS A 147 10.87 -18.48 21.89
N LEU A 148 11.22 -17.40 22.60
CA LEU A 148 11.34 -17.37 24.05
C LEU A 148 10.01 -17.13 24.77
N GLY A 149 8.90 -16.95 24.05
CA GLY A 149 7.57 -16.68 24.62
C GLY A 149 7.40 -15.27 25.22
N LEU A 150 8.33 -14.35 24.93
CA LEU A 150 8.33 -12.98 25.46
C LEU A 150 7.47 -12.01 24.63
N VAL A 151 7.13 -12.39 23.39
CA VAL A 151 6.28 -11.58 22.50
C VAL A 151 4.84 -12.07 22.62
N PRO A 152 3.93 -11.28 23.23
CA PRO A 152 2.56 -11.71 23.42
C PRO A 152 1.82 -11.83 22.09
N ARG A 153 1.12 -12.95 21.88
CA ARG A 153 0.39 -13.28 20.64
C ARG A 153 -0.63 -12.21 20.21
N ARG A 154 -1.14 -11.43 21.17
CA ARG A 154 -2.06 -10.29 20.94
C ARG A 154 -1.50 -9.18 20.04
N LEU A 155 -0.19 -9.17 19.78
CA LEU A 155 0.43 -8.20 18.88
C LEU A 155 0.19 -8.51 17.39
N GLY A 156 -0.46 -9.64 17.07
CA GLY A 156 -0.85 -9.97 15.69
C GLY A 156 0.32 -10.16 14.72
N LEU A 157 1.55 -10.27 15.25
CA LEU A 157 2.74 -10.40 14.41
C LEU A 157 2.75 -11.77 13.73
N PRO A 158 3.02 -11.84 12.41
CA PRO A 158 3.18 -13.11 11.74
C PRO A 158 4.35 -13.88 12.35
N ARG A 159 4.37 -15.20 12.15
CA ARG A 159 5.52 -16.02 12.53
C ARG A 159 6.72 -15.58 11.70
N LEU A 160 7.67 -14.93 12.36
CA LEU A 160 8.87 -14.42 11.69
C LEU A 160 9.82 -15.58 11.42
N SER A 161 10.64 -15.46 10.38
CA SER A 161 11.69 -16.44 10.06
C SER A 161 13.04 -15.74 9.94
N VAL A 162 14.09 -16.34 10.49
CA VAL A 162 15.48 -15.82 10.40
C VAL A 162 16.14 -16.12 9.07
N SER A 163 15.60 -17.03 8.26
CA SER A 163 16.22 -17.41 6.98
C SER A 163 16.26 -16.23 6.00
N SER A 164 15.28 -15.33 6.06
CA SER A 164 15.25 -14.08 5.29
C SER A 164 16.38 -13.11 5.67
N LEU A 165 16.87 -13.16 6.91
CA LEU A 165 17.83 -12.19 7.45
C LEU A 165 19.27 -12.46 7.02
N ARG A 166 19.62 -13.71 6.69
CA ARG A 166 20.99 -14.11 6.30
C ARG A 166 21.23 -14.10 4.79
N LEU A 167 20.17 -14.16 4.00
CA LEU A 167 20.24 -14.30 2.55
C LEU A 167 20.86 -13.06 1.89
N ARG A 168 22.12 -13.07 1.43
CA ARG A 168 22.67 -11.94 0.69
C ARG A 168 22.02 -11.89 -0.70
N LEU A 169 21.56 -10.71 -1.09
CA LEU A 169 21.10 -10.47 -2.46
C LEU A 169 22.31 -9.95 -3.22
N GLU A 170 22.67 -10.66 -4.28
CA GLU A 170 23.68 -10.24 -5.23
C GLU A 170 23.00 -9.44 -6.33
N GLY A 171 23.54 -8.28 -6.65
CA GLY A 171 23.11 -7.41 -7.75
C GLY A 171 24.23 -6.44 -8.05
N GLU A 172 24.43 -6.14 -9.33
CA GLU A 172 25.47 -5.21 -9.74
C GLU A 172 25.05 -3.77 -9.40
N PRO A 173 25.90 -2.97 -8.73
CA PRO A 173 25.65 -1.56 -8.51
C PRO A 173 26.05 -0.80 -9.78
N THR A 174 25.24 -0.85 -10.83
CA THR A 174 25.65 -0.23 -12.09
C THR A 174 24.58 0.57 -12.78
N ALA A 175 25.03 1.66 -13.42
CA ALA A 175 24.30 2.45 -14.41
C ALA A 175 23.99 1.67 -15.70
N THR A 176 24.37 0.39 -15.76
CA THR A 176 24.20 -0.54 -16.89
C THR A 176 23.18 -1.64 -16.60
N ALA A 177 22.33 -1.47 -15.58
CA ALA A 177 21.28 -2.43 -15.27
C ALA A 177 20.19 -2.39 -16.37
N ASP A 178 19.90 -3.53 -16.97
CA ASP A 178 18.82 -3.66 -17.97
C ASP A 178 17.43 -3.62 -17.32
N ALA A 179 17.36 -3.90 -16.02
CA ALA A 179 16.17 -3.78 -15.19
C ALA A 179 16.56 -3.55 -13.74
N TRP A 180 15.77 -2.78 -12.99
CA TRP A 180 15.93 -2.62 -11.55
C TRP A 180 14.98 -3.56 -10.81
N LEU A 181 15.42 -4.19 -9.72
CA LEU A 181 14.51 -4.83 -8.76
C LEU A 181 14.39 -4.00 -7.48
N PHE A 182 13.22 -3.39 -7.27
CA PHE A 182 12.92 -2.68 -6.04
C PHE A 182 12.49 -3.64 -4.93
N ARG A 183 13.20 -3.59 -3.79
CA ARG A 183 13.00 -4.53 -2.68
C ARG A 183 11.98 -4.06 -1.63
N GLY A 184 11.78 -2.74 -1.52
CA GLY A 184 11.00 -2.18 -0.44
C GLY A 184 11.57 -2.49 0.96
N CYS A 185 10.82 -2.09 1.98
CA CYS A 185 11.28 -2.17 3.36
C CYS A 185 10.78 -3.44 4.05
N VAL A 186 9.47 -3.64 4.09
CA VAL A 186 8.84 -4.80 4.75
C VAL A 186 9.14 -6.09 3.98
N MET A 187 9.08 -6.08 2.64
CA MET A 187 9.40 -7.27 1.86
C MET A 187 10.88 -7.66 1.94
N ASP A 188 11.84 -6.72 1.93
CA ASP A 188 13.24 -7.06 2.17
C ASP A 188 13.47 -7.64 3.58
N ALA A 189 12.72 -7.17 4.58
CA ALA A 189 12.86 -7.66 5.94
C ALA A 189 12.22 -9.06 6.15
N TRP A 190 11.03 -9.29 5.59
CA TRP A 190 10.20 -10.46 5.93
C TRP A 190 10.09 -11.49 4.80
N GLN A 191 10.17 -11.05 3.55
CA GLN A 191 9.96 -11.90 2.36
C GLN A 191 11.17 -11.91 1.42
N ARG A 192 12.37 -11.68 1.95
CA ARG A 192 13.61 -11.63 1.17
C ARG A 192 13.86 -12.83 0.23
N PRO A 193 13.47 -14.07 0.55
CA PRO A 193 13.55 -15.19 -0.39
C PRO A 193 12.79 -14.97 -1.70
N VAL A 194 11.70 -14.18 -1.67
CA VAL A 194 10.94 -13.78 -2.87
C VAL A 194 11.80 -12.92 -3.79
N HIS A 195 12.48 -11.88 -3.26
CA HIS A 195 13.42 -11.08 -4.05
C HIS A 195 14.55 -11.94 -4.66
N ALA A 196 15.07 -12.90 -3.90
CA ALA A 196 16.11 -13.80 -4.43
C ALA A 196 15.57 -14.69 -5.55
N ALA A 197 14.33 -15.18 -5.44
CA ALA A 197 13.67 -15.93 -6.49
C ALA A 197 13.41 -15.04 -7.73
N ALA A 198 12.93 -13.81 -7.52
CA ALA A 198 12.73 -12.83 -8.58
C ALA A 198 14.04 -12.58 -9.35
N LEU A 199 15.15 -12.30 -8.66
CA LEU A 199 16.47 -12.11 -9.30
C LEU A 199 16.91 -13.35 -10.11
N ARG A 200 16.69 -14.56 -9.60
CA ARG A 200 17.02 -15.79 -10.35
C ARG A 200 16.19 -15.91 -11.62
N VAL A 201 14.89 -15.64 -11.55
CA VAL A 201 13.99 -15.68 -12.71
C VAL A 201 14.35 -14.58 -13.71
N MET A 202 14.67 -13.36 -13.24
CA MET A 202 15.11 -12.27 -14.12
C MET A 202 16.37 -12.65 -14.90
N ARG A 203 17.36 -13.26 -14.23
CA ARG A 203 18.59 -13.74 -14.89
C ARG A 203 18.31 -14.89 -15.85
N ALA A 204 17.41 -15.81 -15.49
CA ALA A 204 17.00 -16.90 -16.37
C ALA A 204 16.24 -16.39 -17.62
N ALA A 205 15.56 -15.24 -17.51
CA ALA A 205 14.97 -14.52 -18.62
C ALA A 205 15.99 -13.64 -19.39
N GLY A 206 17.29 -13.75 -19.10
CA GLY A 206 18.36 -13.05 -19.81
C GLY A 206 18.63 -11.61 -19.34
N ALA A 207 18.01 -11.15 -18.25
CA ALA A 207 18.22 -9.80 -17.75
C ALA A 207 19.39 -9.70 -16.76
N HIS A 208 20.04 -8.54 -16.72
CA HIS A 208 21.02 -8.17 -15.69
C HIS A 208 20.40 -7.20 -14.66
N PRO A 209 19.82 -7.73 -13.55
CA PRO A 209 19.11 -6.88 -12.60
C PRO A 209 20.06 -6.07 -11.70
N GLY A 210 19.81 -4.77 -11.64
CA GLY A 210 20.40 -3.84 -10.68
C GLY A 210 19.56 -3.72 -9.41
N LEU A 211 20.21 -3.38 -8.29
CA LEU A 211 19.54 -3.10 -7.01
C LEU A 211 19.71 -1.62 -6.62
N PRO A 212 18.66 -0.97 -6.09
CA PRO A 212 18.76 0.42 -5.65
C PRO A 212 19.89 0.64 -4.62
N GLY A 213 20.56 1.78 -4.75
CA GLY A 213 21.57 2.25 -3.80
C GLY A 213 21.03 2.38 -2.36
N PRO A 214 21.92 2.54 -1.36
CA PRO A 214 21.52 2.72 0.03
C PRO A 214 20.63 3.97 0.21
N GLY A 215 19.61 3.88 1.08
CA GLY A 215 18.75 5.02 1.44
C GLY A 215 17.43 5.13 0.65
N ALA A 216 17.22 4.29 -0.36
CA ALA A 216 15.98 4.18 -1.13
C ALA A 216 15.18 2.91 -0.77
N ASP A 217 15.08 2.63 0.53
CA ASP A 217 14.56 1.35 1.02
C ASP A 217 13.04 1.26 1.06
N CYS A 218 12.33 2.39 1.05
CA CYS A 218 10.89 2.41 1.29
C CYS A 218 10.18 3.26 0.23
N CYS A 219 9.11 2.72 -0.34
CA CYS A 219 8.29 3.36 -1.38
C CYS A 219 7.33 4.43 -0.83
N GLY A 220 7.12 4.47 0.49
CA GLY A 220 6.18 5.41 1.12
C GLY A 220 4.71 5.00 1.07
N ALA A 221 4.35 3.81 0.55
CA ALA A 221 2.96 3.34 0.52
C ALA A 221 2.29 3.36 1.91
N LEU A 222 2.98 2.83 2.93
CA LEU A 222 2.50 2.86 4.33
C LEU A 222 2.31 4.29 4.85
N HIS A 223 3.18 5.21 4.44
CA HIS A 223 3.10 6.62 4.84
C HIS A 223 1.89 7.29 4.23
N VAL A 224 1.61 7.05 2.94
CA VAL A 224 0.41 7.55 2.27
C VAL A 224 -0.85 7.02 2.97
N HIS A 225 -0.91 5.71 3.26
CA HIS A 225 -2.05 5.13 3.98
C HIS A 225 -2.27 5.72 5.37
N ALA A 226 -1.20 6.16 6.05
CA ALA A 226 -1.26 6.82 7.35
C ALA A 226 -1.48 8.34 7.28
N GLY A 227 -1.76 8.90 6.10
CA GLY A 227 -1.92 10.35 5.91
C GLY A 227 -0.60 11.15 6.04
N ARG A 228 0.55 10.49 5.93
CA ARG A 228 1.89 11.11 6.03
C ARG A 228 2.45 11.43 4.64
N THR A 229 1.66 12.10 3.82
CA THR A 229 1.97 12.43 2.41
C THR A 229 3.29 13.19 2.26
N ARG A 230 3.64 14.08 3.20
CA ARG A 230 4.93 14.80 3.18
C ARG A 230 6.13 13.87 3.33
N ASP A 231 6.04 12.89 4.22
CA ASP A 231 7.09 11.89 4.43
C ASP A 231 7.17 10.95 3.21
N ALA A 232 6.02 10.57 2.63
CA ALA A 232 5.94 9.77 1.41
C ALA A 232 6.62 10.44 0.21
N ARG A 233 6.38 11.75 -0.02
CA ARG A 233 7.04 12.51 -1.11
C ARG A 233 8.56 12.52 -0.98
N ARG A 234 9.10 12.66 0.24
CA ARG A 234 10.55 12.60 0.50
C ARG A 234 11.13 11.22 0.22
N LEU A 235 10.38 10.17 0.54
CA LEU A 235 10.76 8.79 0.23
C LEU A 235 10.76 8.54 -1.27
N ALA A 236 9.69 8.93 -1.96
CA ALA A 236 9.57 8.81 -3.41
C ALA A 236 10.73 9.50 -4.14
N ALA A 237 11.10 10.72 -3.73
CA ALA A 237 12.25 11.43 -4.31
C ALA A 237 13.57 10.65 -4.18
N ARG A 238 13.83 10.02 -3.02
CA ARG A 238 15.01 9.15 -2.84
C ARG A 238 14.96 7.90 -3.71
N VAL A 239 13.78 7.27 -3.83
CA VAL A 239 13.58 6.10 -4.70
C VAL A 239 13.85 6.46 -6.17
N ILE A 240 13.31 7.58 -6.65
CA ILE A 240 13.53 8.08 -8.01
C ILE A 240 15.02 8.30 -8.27
N ALA A 241 15.72 8.99 -7.35
CA ALA A 241 17.15 9.28 -7.49
C ALA A 241 18.03 8.01 -7.47
N SER A 242 17.59 6.93 -6.82
CA SER A 242 18.39 5.71 -6.64
C SER A 242 18.42 4.75 -7.82
N MET A 243 17.57 4.99 -8.82
CA MET A 243 17.46 4.15 -10.01
C MET A 243 17.41 5.07 -11.24
N PRO A 244 18.51 5.71 -11.63
CA PRO A 244 18.53 6.61 -12.78
C PRO A 244 18.34 5.84 -14.11
N GLY A 245 18.16 6.60 -15.20
CA GLY A 245 18.00 6.05 -16.54
C GLY A 245 16.58 5.58 -16.86
N GLU A 246 16.47 4.83 -17.96
CA GLU A 246 15.19 4.44 -18.57
C GLU A 246 14.83 2.97 -18.35
N ALA A 247 15.75 2.18 -17.79
CA ALA A 247 15.54 0.75 -17.54
C ALA A 247 14.28 0.52 -16.67
N PRO A 248 13.47 -0.52 -16.96
CA PRO A 248 12.26 -0.83 -16.20
C PRO A 248 12.55 -1.00 -14.71
N VAL A 249 11.63 -0.49 -13.88
CA VAL A 249 11.65 -0.70 -12.42
C VAL A 249 10.69 -1.82 -12.07
N VAL A 250 11.24 -3.00 -11.83
CA VAL A 250 10.50 -4.20 -11.49
C VAL A 250 10.23 -4.23 -9.99
N VAL A 251 8.97 -4.50 -9.63
CA VAL A 251 8.51 -4.54 -8.25
C VAL A 251 7.73 -5.82 -8.02
N ASP A 252 8.17 -6.66 -7.08
CA ASP A 252 7.49 -7.91 -6.69
C ASP A 252 6.53 -7.73 -5.49
N SER A 253 6.36 -6.48 -5.06
CA SER A 253 5.42 -6.06 -4.02
C SER A 253 4.25 -5.30 -4.64
N ALA A 254 3.04 -5.89 -4.60
CA ALA A 254 1.84 -5.25 -5.14
C ALA A 254 1.59 -3.83 -4.57
N GLY A 255 1.80 -3.64 -3.27
CA GLY A 255 1.62 -2.34 -2.60
C GLY A 255 2.71 -1.33 -2.98
N CYS A 256 3.97 -1.75 -3.08
CA CYS A 256 5.03 -0.84 -3.54
C CYS A 256 4.84 -0.48 -5.02
N GLY A 257 4.47 -1.45 -5.87
CA GLY A 257 4.21 -1.22 -7.29
C GLY A 257 3.07 -0.23 -7.52
N ALA A 258 1.96 -0.39 -6.79
CA ALA A 258 0.85 0.57 -6.82
C ALA A 258 1.28 1.98 -6.40
N ALA A 259 2.00 2.12 -5.30
CA ALA A 259 2.48 3.43 -4.84
C ALA A 259 3.49 4.05 -5.81
N MET A 260 4.40 3.27 -6.36
CA MET A 260 5.45 3.75 -7.27
C MET A 260 4.89 4.14 -8.65
N LYS A 261 3.87 3.44 -9.16
CA LYS A 261 3.12 3.85 -10.37
C LYS A 261 2.35 5.17 -10.16
N ASP A 262 2.06 5.54 -8.91
CA ASP A 262 1.37 6.79 -8.57
C ASP A 262 2.33 7.95 -8.24
N TYR A 263 3.66 7.75 -8.34
CA TYR A 263 4.64 8.81 -8.04
C TYR A 263 4.47 10.07 -8.89
N GLY A 264 4.02 9.95 -10.13
CA GLY A 264 3.71 11.10 -10.98
C GLY A 264 2.74 12.06 -10.31
N ARG A 265 1.61 11.56 -9.80
CA ARG A 265 0.62 12.34 -9.05
C ARG A 265 1.13 12.75 -7.67
N LEU A 266 1.76 11.84 -6.93
CA LEU A 266 2.21 12.08 -5.55
C LEU A 266 3.25 13.21 -5.48
N VAL A 267 4.21 13.22 -6.40
CA VAL A 267 5.36 14.15 -6.41
C VAL A 267 5.15 15.32 -7.37
N GLY A 268 4.48 15.10 -8.51
CA GLY A 268 4.09 16.16 -9.45
C GLY A 268 5.20 16.67 -10.38
N THR A 269 6.38 16.04 -10.42
CA THR A 269 7.49 16.46 -11.29
C THR A 269 7.58 15.64 -12.58
N PRO A 270 8.16 16.16 -13.67
CA PRO A 270 8.39 15.39 -14.89
C PRO A 270 9.21 14.12 -14.64
N ALA A 271 10.24 14.19 -13.79
CA ALA A 271 11.05 13.04 -13.40
C ALA A 271 10.23 11.96 -12.67
N ALA A 272 9.26 12.35 -11.84
CA ALA A 272 8.39 11.39 -11.15
C ALA A 272 7.41 10.71 -12.11
N HIS A 273 6.88 11.43 -13.11
CA HIS A 273 6.05 10.86 -14.16
C HIS A 273 6.85 9.87 -15.03
N ALA A 274 8.05 10.27 -15.47
CA ALA A 274 8.93 9.40 -16.23
C ALA A 274 9.33 8.14 -15.44
N PHE A 275 9.62 8.28 -14.14
CA PHE A 275 9.88 7.15 -13.25
C PHE A 275 8.66 6.22 -13.15
N ALA A 276 7.48 6.76 -12.85
CA ALA A 276 6.25 5.97 -12.72
C ALA A 276 5.91 5.20 -14.01
N ALA A 277 6.13 5.80 -15.18
CA ALA A 277 5.84 5.21 -16.48
C ALA A 277 6.64 3.95 -16.79
N ARG A 278 7.80 3.74 -16.16
CA ARG A 278 8.64 2.54 -16.31
C ARG A 278 8.55 1.57 -15.13
N VAL A 279 7.69 1.82 -14.15
CA VAL A 279 7.41 0.86 -13.07
C VAL A 279 6.56 -0.28 -13.61
N ARG A 280 6.97 -1.52 -13.35
CA ARG A 280 6.29 -2.75 -13.76
C ARG A 280 6.13 -3.67 -12.56
N ASP A 281 4.97 -4.32 -12.46
CA ASP A 281 4.88 -5.48 -11.58
C ASP A 281 5.83 -6.58 -12.08
N PHE A 282 6.31 -7.44 -11.18
CA PHE A 282 7.19 -8.54 -11.55
C PHE A 282 6.58 -9.45 -12.63
N SER A 283 5.30 -9.79 -12.51
CA SER A 283 4.62 -10.65 -13.49
C SER A 283 4.44 -9.95 -14.84
N GLU A 284 4.10 -8.66 -14.82
CA GLU A 284 4.00 -7.79 -16.01
C GLU A 284 5.33 -7.72 -16.76
N TRP A 285 6.44 -7.49 -16.03
CA TRP A 285 7.77 -7.49 -16.61
C TRP A 285 8.16 -8.85 -17.17
N LEU A 286 7.89 -9.94 -16.45
CA LEU A 286 8.29 -11.30 -16.85
C LEU A 286 7.61 -11.73 -18.15
N VAL A 287 6.32 -11.43 -18.32
CA VAL A 287 5.61 -11.72 -19.56
C VAL A 287 6.20 -10.93 -20.73
N ALA A 288 6.52 -9.65 -20.51
CA ALA A 288 7.14 -8.81 -21.55
C ALA A 288 8.58 -9.24 -21.91
N ALA A 289 9.36 -9.70 -20.92
CA ALA A 289 10.72 -10.19 -21.12
C ALA A 289 10.78 -11.59 -21.78
N GLY A 290 9.66 -12.31 -21.78
CA GLY A 290 9.59 -13.70 -22.19
C GLY A 290 9.74 -14.63 -20.98
N VAL A 291 8.70 -15.42 -20.73
CA VAL A 291 8.70 -16.38 -19.62
C VAL A 291 9.67 -17.53 -19.95
N PRO A 292 10.68 -17.80 -19.10
CA PRO A 292 11.58 -18.93 -19.32
C PRO A 292 10.83 -20.25 -19.41
N ALA A 293 11.37 -21.23 -20.14
CA ALA A 293 10.76 -22.54 -20.27
C ALA A 293 10.54 -23.18 -18.88
N LEU A 294 9.27 -23.37 -18.54
CA LEU A 294 8.85 -24.02 -17.29
C LEU A 294 8.65 -25.51 -17.55
N GLN A 295 9.13 -26.35 -16.64
CA GLN A 295 8.84 -27.78 -16.69
C GLN A 295 7.36 -28.00 -16.36
N PRO A 296 6.57 -28.64 -17.26
CA PRO A 296 5.18 -28.92 -16.99
C PRO A 296 5.04 -29.76 -15.72
N GLY A 297 4.31 -29.25 -14.74
CA GLY A 297 4.02 -29.97 -13.50
C GLY A 297 2.53 -30.28 -13.41
N ALA A 298 2.17 -31.46 -12.90
CA ALA A 298 0.78 -31.78 -12.52
C ALA A 298 0.32 -31.03 -11.24
N ARG A 299 0.92 -29.87 -10.93
CA ARG A 299 0.65 -29.13 -9.70
C ARG A 299 -0.50 -28.16 -9.95
N VAL A 300 -1.52 -28.28 -9.11
CA VAL A 300 -2.62 -27.31 -9.02
C VAL A 300 -2.13 -26.11 -8.20
N VAL A 301 -2.37 -24.91 -8.70
CA VAL A 301 -2.03 -23.65 -8.04
C VAL A 301 -3.29 -22.81 -7.90
N VAL A 302 -3.66 -22.48 -6.66
CA VAL A 302 -4.72 -21.51 -6.39
C VAL A 302 -4.12 -20.11 -6.46
N VAL A 303 -4.73 -19.23 -7.24
CA VAL A 303 -4.26 -17.86 -7.45
C VAL A 303 -5.07 -16.90 -6.58
N GLN A 304 -4.39 -16.23 -5.64
CA GLN A 304 -4.95 -15.10 -4.90
C GLN A 304 -4.28 -13.81 -5.37
N ASP A 305 -5.04 -12.94 -6.03
CA ASP A 305 -4.51 -11.64 -6.44
C ASP A 305 -4.47 -10.66 -5.25
N PRO A 306 -3.33 -10.03 -4.95
CA PRO A 306 -3.32 -8.89 -4.05
C PRO A 306 -4.17 -7.74 -4.61
N CYS A 307 -5.02 -7.13 -3.78
CA CYS A 307 -5.91 -6.04 -4.19
C CYS A 307 -5.19 -4.89 -4.94
N HIS A 308 -3.99 -4.50 -4.50
CA HIS A 308 -3.19 -3.48 -5.18
C HIS A 308 -2.67 -3.92 -6.56
N LEU A 309 -2.44 -5.23 -6.78
CA LEU A 309 -2.08 -5.76 -8.10
C LEU A 309 -3.29 -5.74 -9.04
N ARG A 310 -4.45 -6.16 -8.53
CA ARG A 310 -5.69 -6.30 -9.30
C ARG A 310 -6.38 -4.97 -9.60
N HIS A 311 -6.67 -4.18 -8.57
CA HIS A 311 -7.52 -2.99 -8.70
C HIS A 311 -6.73 -1.73 -9.07
N VAL A 312 -5.51 -1.60 -8.55
CA VAL A 312 -4.69 -0.39 -8.73
C VAL A 312 -3.76 -0.53 -9.92
N GLN A 313 -2.87 -1.53 -9.89
CA GLN A 313 -1.93 -1.75 -10.98
C GLN A 313 -2.57 -2.37 -12.22
N ARG A 314 -3.72 -3.06 -12.05
CA ARG A 314 -4.45 -3.78 -13.11
C ARG A 314 -3.58 -4.79 -13.87
N ALA A 315 -2.62 -5.41 -13.19
CA ALA A 315 -1.62 -6.29 -13.78
C ALA A 315 -1.82 -7.79 -13.45
N HIS A 316 -2.86 -8.13 -12.68
CA HIS A 316 -3.13 -9.50 -12.20
C HIS A 316 -3.19 -10.59 -13.29
N GLN A 317 -3.62 -10.27 -14.51
CA GLN A 317 -3.70 -11.26 -15.60
C GLN A 317 -2.32 -11.79 -16.02
N HIS A 318 -1.25 -11.03 -15.84
CA HIS A 318 0.11 -11.48 -16.17
C HIS A 318 0.57 -12.66 -15.32
N VAL A 319 0.02 -12.81 -14.10
CA VAL A 319 0.28 -14.00 -13.26
C VAL A 319 -0.22 -15.26 -13.96
N ARG A 320 -1.42 -15.21 -14.54
CA ARG A 320 -2.03 -16.34 -15.25
C ARG A 320 -1.24 -16.65 -16.52
N THR A 321 -0.93 -15.64 -17.31
CA THR A 321 -0.10 -15.78 -18.52
C THR A 321 1.26 -16.41 -18.20
N ALA A 322 1.93 -15.97 -17.12
CA ALA A 322 3.24 -16.48 -16.77
C ALA A 322 3.23 -17.95 -16.28
N LEU A 323 2.10 -18.43 -15.74
CA LEU A 323 2.01 -19.77 -15.16
C LEU A 323 1.25 -20.79 -16.01
N ALA A 324 0.46 -20.35 -17.00
CA ALA A 324 -0.45 -21.19 -17.78
C ALA A 324 0.22 -22.40 -18.45
N GLY A 325 1.50 -22.28 -18.86
CA GLY A 325 2.23 -23.35 -19.55
C GLY A 325 2.72 -24.48 -18.64
N ALA A 326 2.65 -24.34 -17.31
CA ALA A 326 3.26 -25.28 -16.37
C ALA A 326 2.38 -25.71 -15.19
N TYR A 327 1.27 -25.03 -14.95
CA TYR A 327 0.41 -25.26 -13.78
C TYR A 327 -1.06 -25.28 -14.17
N GLN A 328 -1.84 -26.08 -13.46
CA GLN A 328 -3.30 -25.98 -13.48
C GLN A 328 -3.72 -24.88 -12.51
N LEU A 329 -4.24 -23.76 -13.03
CA LEU A 329 -4.64 -22.62 -12.22
C LEU A 329 -6.09 -22.76 -11.75
N VAL A 330 -6.32 -22.46 -10.48
CA VAL A 330 -7.64 -22.40 -9.86
C VAL A 330 -7.85 -20.98 -9.32
N GLU A 331 -8.95 -20.36 -9.72
CA GLU A 331 -9.37 -19.04 -9.25
C GLU A 331 -10.17 -19.14 -7.96
N THR A 332 -10.06 -18.13 -7.10
CA THR A 332 -10.95 -17.98 -5.94
C THR A 332 -12.31 -17.43 -6.37
N ASP A 333 -13.37 -17.79 -5.65
CA ASP A 333 -14.76 -17.41 -5.91
C ASP A 333 -15.09 -15.96 -5.48
N ASP A 334 -14.14 -15.28 -4.85
CA ASP A 334 -14.31 -13.98 -4.19
C ASP A 334 -13.87 -12.78 -5.06
N ASP A 335 -13.51 -13.03 -6.32
CA ASP A 335 -13.09 -12.06 -7.33
C ASP A 335 -11.94 -11.13 -6.87
N GLY A 336 -11.00 -11.66 -6.07
CA GLY A 336 -9.87 -10.90 -5.55
C GLY A 336 -10.24 -10.10 -4.30
N LEU A 337 -11.07 -10.68 -3.43
CA LEU A 337 -11.39 -10.10 -2.13
C LEU A 337 -10.10 -9.84 -1.33
N CYS A 338 -10.14 -8.77 -0.56
CA CYS A 338 -9.01 -8.33 0.25
C CYS A 338 -8.67 -9.37 1.33
N CYS A 339 -7.39 -9.71 1.45
CA CYS A 339 -6.86 -10.59 2.50
C CYS A 339 -6.69 -9.92 3.88
N GLY A 340 -7.22 -8.71 4.09
CA GLY A 340 -7.12 -7.95 5.35
C GLY A 340 -5.74 -7.34 5.65
N ALA A 341 -4.65 -7.81 5.03
CA ALA A 341 -3.28 -7.40 5.38
C ALA A 341 -2.82 -6.03 4.84
N GLY A 342 -3.74 -5.11 4.50
CA GLY A 342 -3.40 -3.82 3.89
C GLY A 342 -2.71 -2.85 4.85
N GLY A 343 -1.51 -2.39 4.55
CA GLY A 343 -0.85 -1.37 5.36
C GLY A 343 -0.55 -1.81 6.80
N ALA A 344 -0.97 -1.00 7.78
CA ALA A 344 -0.93 -1.38 9.20
C ALA A 344 -2.23 -2.08 9.67
N TYR A 345 -3.19 -2.32 8.77
CA TYR A 345 -4.56 -2.74 9.09
C TYR A 345 -4.61 -4.01 9.92
N ALA A 346 -3.92 -5.08 9.52
CA ALA A 346 -3.87 -6.32 10.29
C ALA A 346 -3.31 -6.17 11.73
N VAL A 347 -2.59 -5.08 12.02
CA VAL A 347 -2.08 -4.77 13.37
C VAL A 347 -3.07 -3.91 14.16
N VAL A 348 -3.74 -2.96 13.49
CA VAL A 348 -4.65 -2.01 14.17
C VAL A 348 -6.10 -2.50 14.26
N GLU A 349 -6.55 -3.27 13.27
CA GLU A 349 -7.90 -3.81 13.08
C GLU A 349 -7.84 -5.34 12.97
N GLY A 350 -7.17 -6.00 13.93
CA GLY A 350 -6.87 -7.43 13.86
C GLY A 350 -8.10 -8.36 13.82
N GLU A 351 -9.26 -7.93 14.33
CA GLU A 351 -10.51 -8.71 14.26
C GLU A 351 -11.25 -8.55 12.92
N LEU A 352 -11.04 -7.43 12.22
CA LEU A 352 -11.62 -7.16 10.90
C LEU A 352 -10.75 -7.68 9.74
N SER A 353 -9.48 -8.03 10.05
CA SER A 353 -8.49 -8.51 9.09
C SER A 353 -8.57 -10.00 8.81
#